data_AF-A0A946PHC4-F1
#
_entry.id   AF-A0A946PHC4-F1
#
_cell.length_a   1.000
_cell.length_b   1.000
_cell.length_c   1.000
_cell.angle_alpha   90.00
_cell.angle_beta   90.00
_cell.angle_gamma   90.00
#
_symmetry.space_group_name_H-M   'P 1'
#
loop_
_entity.id
_entity.type
_entity.pdbx_description
1 polymer ?
#
loop_
_entity_poly.entity_id
_entity_poly.type
_entity_poly.pdbx_seq_one_letter_code
_entity_poly.pdbx_strand_id
1 'polypeptide(L)'
;LACTHYPLIHKEIDEYYKGGVNVIDSANIVAIHIANELKKENLLNYSTKTEHHFYVSNYTESFEKCAQFFFQENIKLEEVNLFV
;
A
#
# COMPACT_ATOMS: atom_id res chain seq x y z
N LEU A 1 8.85 -5.95 -8.49
CA LEU A 1 8.05 -6.76 -7.56
C LEU A 1 6.60 -6.78 -8.05
N ALA A 2 6.21 -7.81 -8.81
CA ALA A 2 4.93 -7.81 -9.55
C ALA A 2 3.71 -8.37 -8.79
N CYS A 3 3.84 -8.60 -7.48
CA CYS A 3 2.74 -9.00 -6.60
C CYS A 3 2.71 -8.03 -5.41
N THR A 4 1.51 -7.64 -4.98
CA THR A 4 1.29 -6.71 -3.86
C THR A 4 1.93 -7.16 -2.55
N HIS A 5 2.24 -8.44 -2.40
CA HIS A 5 2.81 -9.03 -1.18
C HIS A 5 4.35 -9.07 -1.18
N TYR A 6 5.01 -8.87 -2.31
CA TYR A 6 6.47 -9.00 -2.37
C TYR A 6 7.27 -7.91 -1.66
N PRO A 7 6.77 -6.68 -1.42
CA PRO A 7 7.46 -5.73 -0.56
C PRO A 7 7.76 -6.29 0.84
N LEU A 8 6.95 -7.24 1.33
CA LEU A 8 7.13 -7.88 2.63
C LEU A 8 8.42 -8.70 2.74
N ILE A 9 8.97 -9.12 1.60
CA ILE A 9 10.19 -9.94 1.52
C ILE A 9 11.26 -9.25 0.65
N HIS A 10 11.19 -7.92 0.50
CA HIS A 10 12.08 -7.16 -0.36
C HIS A 10 13.55 -7.38 0.03
N LYS A 11 13.84 -7.35 1.33
CA LYS A 11 15.20 -7.50 1.86
C LYS A 11 15.77 -8.88 1.52
N GLU A 12 14.97 -9.93 1.67
CA GLU A 12 15.34 -11.30 1.37
C GLU A 12 15.61 -11.48 -0.13
N ILE A 13 14.83 -10.83 -0.99
CA ILE A 13 15.05 -10.82 -2.44
C ILE A 13 16.37 -10.10 -2.77
N ASP A 14 16.61 -8.92 -2.20
CA ASP A 14 17.86 -8.16 -2.40
C ASP A 14 19.10 -8.96 -1.96
N GLU A 15 19.02 -9.59 -0.78
CA GLU A 15 20.07 -10.43 -0.21
C GLU A 15 20.36 -11.65 -1.08
N TYR A 16 19.31 -12.31 -1.59
CA TYR A 16 19.43 -13.46 -2.49
C TYR A 16 20.22 -13.10 -3.75
N TYR A 17 19.90 -11.96 -4.37
CA TYR A 17 20.60 -11.49 -5.57
C TYR A 17 21.91 -10.74 -5.27
N LYS A 18 22.23 -10.51 -3.99
CA LYS A 18 23.45 -9.80 -3.53
C LYS A 18 23.62 -8.44 -4.19
N GLY A 19 22.52 -7.73 -4.44
CA GLY A 19 22.51 -6.45 -5.16
C GLY A 19 22.88 -6.55 -6.65
N GLY A 20 22.99 -7.76 -7.21
CA GLY A 20 23.30 -7.99 -8.63
C GLY A 20 22.13 -7.71 -9.57
N VAL A 21 20.94 -7.43 -9.03
CA VAL A 21 19.77 -6.99 -9.78
C VAL A 21 19.14 -5.79 -9.09
N ASN A 22 18.54 -4.91 -9.88
CA ASN A 22 17.73 -3.84 -9.36
C ASN A 22 16.33 -4.38 -9.02
N VAL A 23 15.98 -4.42 -7.73
CA VAL A 23 14.64 -4.83 -7.30
C VAL A 23 13.70 -3.64 -7.42
N ILE A 24 12.72 -3.78 -8.30
CA ILE A 24 11.78 -2.69 -8.61
C ILE A 24 10.61 -2.70 -7.63
N ASP A 25 10.42 -1.62 -6.88
CA ASP A 25 9.19 -1.39 -6.09
C ASP A 25 8.07 -0.83 -6.99
N SER A 26 7.14 -1.71 -7.34
CA SER A 26 6.01 -1.35 -8.18
C SER A 26 5.00 -0.43 -7.47
N ALA A 27 4.87 -0.49 -6.15
CA ALA A 27 3.94 0.38 -5.41
C ALA A 27 4.43 1.84 -5.45
N ASN A 28 5.72 2.06 -5.21
CA ASN A 28 6.31 3.39 -5.28
C ASN A 28 6.22 4.01 -6.70
N ILE A 29 6.47 3.21 -7.74
CA ILE A 29 6.31 3.69 -9.13
C ILE A 29 4.88 4.14 -9.41
N VAL A 30 3.89 3.35 -8.99
CA VAL A 30 2.47 3.69 -9.17
C VAL A 30 2.12 4.97 -8.38
N ALA A 31 2.59 5.11 -7.14
CA ALA A 31 2.35 6.29 -6.33
C ALA A 31 2.90 7.58 -6.98
N ILE A 32 4.14 7.54 -7.49
CA ILE A 32 4.76 8.66 -8.21
C ILE A 32 3.98 8.99 -9.48
N HIS A 33 3.56 7.98 -10.23
CA HIS A 33 2.77 8.18 -11.46
C HIS A 33 1.43 8.86 -11.16
N ILE A 34 0.68 8.40 -10.15
CA ILE A 34 -0.59 9.00 -9.73
C ILE A 34 -0.38 10.45 -9.28
N ALA A 35 0.64 10.72 -8.47
CA ALA A 35 0.94 12.08 -8.01
C ALA A 35 1.21 13.04 -9.18
N ASN A 36 1.92 12.58 -10.22
CA ASN A 36 2.20 13.38 -11.41
C ASN A 36 0.95 13.64 -12.25
N GLU A 37 0.07 12.64 -12.45
CA GLU A 37 -1.18 12.84 -13.19
C GLU A 37 -2.13 13.76 -12.43
N LEU A 38 -2.30 13.58 -11.12
CA LEU A 38 -3.10 14.50 -10.30
C LEU A 38 -2.57 15.93 -10.37
N LYS A 39 -1.26 16.12 -10.40
CA LYS A 39 -0.64 17.45 -10.57
C LYS A 39 -0.99 18.07 -11.92
N LYS A 40 -0.86 17.30 -13.00
CA LYS A 40 -1.13 17.75 -14.37
C LYS A 40 -2.60 18.15 -14.55
N GLU A 41 -3.51 17.39 -13.94
CA GLU A 41 -4.96 17.66 -13.99
C GLU A 41 -5.41 18.72 -12.95
N ASN A 42 -4.48 19.32 -12.18
CA ASN A 42 -4.77 20.27 -11.09
C ASN A 42 -5.70 19.70 -10.00
N LEU A 43 -5.57 18.41 -9.69
CA LEU A 43 -6.35 17.67 -8.69
C LEU A 43 -5.58 17.38 -7.39
N LEU A 44 -4.38 17.93 -7.20
CA LEU A 44 -3.64 17.75 -5.96
C LEU A 44 -4.38 18.39 -4.77
N ASN A 45 -4.49 17.62 -3.70
CA ASN A 45 -4.92 18.13 -2.40
C ASN A 45 -3.72 18.73 -1.65
N TYR A 46 -3.82 20.00 -1.25
CA TYR A 46 -2.78 20.72 -0.48
C TYR A 46 -3.13 20.85 1.02
N SER A 47 -4.22 20.24 1.47
CA SER A 47 -4.57 20.15 2.89
C SER A 47 -3.50 19.38 3.66
N THR A 48 -3.21 19.83 4.88
CA THR A 48 -2.37 19.11 5.84
C THR A 48 -3.16 18.08 6.66
N LYS A 49 -4.49 18.14 6.60
CA LYS A 49 -5.37 17.16 7.22
C LYS A 49 -5.77 16.12 6.18
N THR A 50 -5.46 14.88 6.48
CA THR A 50 -5.80 13.69 5.68
C THR A 50 -6.38 12.65 6.61
N GLU A 51 -7.40 11.95 6.14
CA GLU A 51 -8.00 10.80 6.80
C GLU A 51 -7.97 9.62 5.83
N HIS A 52 -7.63 8.44 6.33
CA HIS A 52 -7.55 7.22 5.54
C HIS A 52 -8.61 6.23 6.04
N HIS A 53 -9.53 5.84 5.14
CA HIS A 53 -10.55 4.83 5.42
C HIS A 53 -10.15 3.51 4.75
N PHE A 54 -10.21 2.42 5.51
CA PHE A 54 -9.85 1.09 5.04
C PHE A 54 -11.07 0.17 5.10
N TYR A 55 -11.43 -0.42 3.97
CA TYR A 55 -12.61 -1.27 3.85
C TYR A 55 -12.20 -2.69 3.47
N VAL A 56 -12.91 -3.68 4.03
CA VAL A 56 -12.73 -5.11 3.71
C VAL A 56 -14.07 -5.79 3.51
N SER A 57 -14.15 -6.78 2.62
CA SER A 57 -15.39 -7.53 2.39
C SER A 57 -15.58 -8.72 3.34
N ASN A 58 -14.55 -9.05 4.12
CA ASN A 58 -14.58 -10.13 5.10
C ASN A 58 -13.62 -9.74 6.23
N TYR A 59 -14.17 -9.33 7.36
CA TYR A 59 -13.36 -8.90 8.49
C TYR A 59 -12.92 -10.08 9.36
N THR A 60 -11.65 -10.03 9.79
CA THR A 60 -11.16 -10.83 10.91
C THR A 60 -10.19 -10.00 11.74
N GLU A 61 -10.16 -10.22 13.04
CA GLU A 61 -9.24 -9.52 13.95
C GLU A 61 -7.77 -9.79 13.58
N SER A 62 -7.44 -10.99 13.11
CA SER A 62 -6.09 -11.34 12.65
C SER A 62 -5.69 -10.56 11.40
N PHE A 63 -6.62 -10.31 10.48
CA PHE A 63 -6.34 -9.51 9.28
C PHE A 63 -6.10 -8.05 9.61
N GLU A 64 -6.89 -7.46 10.53
CA GLU A 64 -6.65 -6.10 11.01
C GLU A 64 -5.28 -5.96 11.68
N LYS A 65 -4.91 -6.91 12.54
CA LYS A 65 -3.56 -6.93 13.17
C LYS A 65 -2.44 -7.05 12.14
N CYS A 66 -2.59 -7.89 11.11
CA CYS A 66 -1.64 -7.97 10.00
C CYS A 66 -1.53 -6.63 9.27
N ALA A 67 -2.65 -6.03 8.93
CA ALA A 67 -2.67 -4.78 8.18
C ALA A 67 -2.05 -3.62 8.99
N GLN A 68 -2.32 -3.53 10.29
CA GLN A 68 -1.63 -2.60 11.20
C GLN A 68 -0.12 -2.82 11.24
N PHE A 69 0.32 -4.08 11.35
CA PHE A 69 1.74 -4.43 11.36
C PHE A 69 2.45 -3.98 10.07
N PHE A 70 1.82 -4.15 8.91
CA PHE A 70 2.42 -3.75 7.64
C PHE A 70 2.31 -2.25 7.36
N PHE A 71 1.21 -1.61 7.75
CA PHE A 71 1.00 -0.19 7.52
C PHE A 71 1.77 0.71 8.51
N GLN A 72 2.27 0.14 9.62
CA GLN A 72 3.04 0.86 10.66
C GLN A 72 2.25 1.99 11.35
N GLU A 73 0.92 1.98 11.23
CA GLU A 73 0.01 2.87 11.95
C GLU A 73 -1.18 2.09 12.51
N ASN A 74 -1.89 2.72 13.44
CA ASN A 74 -3.14 2.17 13.94
C ASN A 74 -4.24 2.40 12.90
N ILE A 75 -4.40 1.44 12.00
CA ILE A 75 -5.52 1.42 11.06
C ILE A 75 -6.72 0.70 11.68
N LYS A 76 -7.92 1.17 11.32
CA LYS A 76 -9.18 0.53 11.64
C LYS A 76 -9.83 0.06 10.35
N LEU A 77 -10.15 -1.23 10.27
CA LEU A 77 -10.85 -1.80 9.13
C LEU A 77 -12.36 -1.74 9.34
N GLU A 78 -13.07 -1.37 8.28
CA GLU A 78 -14.53 -1.38 8.24
C GLU A 78 -15.00 -2.48 7.30
N GLU A 79 -15.82 -3.41 7.81
CA GLU A 79 -16.41 -4.46 6.98
C GLU A 79 -17.54 -3.87 6.12
N VAL A 80 -17.46 -4.10 4.80
CA VAL A 80 -18.47 -3.65 3.84
C VAL A 80 -18.97 -4.84 3.04
N ASN A 81 -20.29 -5.01 3.00
CA ASN A 81 -20.92 -6.02 2.15
C ASN A 81 -21.11 -5.46 0.74
N LEU A 82 -20.50 -6.12 -0.25
CA LEU A 82 -20.52 -5.72 -1.65
C LEU A 82 -21.74 -6.24 -2.44
N PHE A 83 -22.53 -7.14 -1.85
CA PHE A 83 -23.61 -7.86 -2.54
C PHE A 83 -24.99 -7.66 -1.91
N VAL A 84 -25.15 -6.60 -1.10
CA VAL A 84 -26.46 -6.09 -0.66
C VAL A 84 -27.11 -5.23 -1.73
#